data_AF-A0A2H1WFJ6-F1
#
_entry.id   AF-A0A2H1WFJ6-F1
#
_cell.length_a   1.000
_cell.length_b   1.000
_cell.length_c   1.000
_cell.angle_alpha   90.00
_cell.angle_beta   90.00
_cell.angle_gamma   90.00
#
_symmetry.space_group_name_H-M   'P 1'
#
loop_
_entity.id
_entity.type
_entity.pdbx_description
1 polymer ?
#
loop_
_entity_poly.entity_id
_entity_poly.type
_entity_poly.pdbx_seq_one_letter_code
_entity_poly.pdbx_strand_id
1 'polypeptide(L)' 'MEVTDENLATLANYLQQTLNPDTNVRRPAEKFLESVEVNQNYAILVLHLIDKETVDLTIRVAAAIAFKNFIKRNWPI' A
#
# COMPACT_ATOMS: atom_id res chain seq x y z
N MET A 1 4.89 10.87 5.47
CA MET A 1 5.81 9.76 5.78
C MET A 1 7.12 10.02 5.09
N GLU A 2 8.23 9.92 5.82
CA GLU A 2 9.54 9.81 5.19
C GLU A 2 9.61 8.48 4.45
N VAL A 3 10.22 8.49 3.25
CA VAL A 3 10.42 7.29 2.44
C VAL A 3 11.58 6.51 3.05
N THR A 4 11.26 5.70 4.07
CA THR A 4 12.22 4.79 4.73
C THR A 4 11.92 3.34 4.35
N ASP A 5 12.96 2.50 4.33
CA ASP A 5 12.79 1.07 4.04
C ASP A 5 11.92 0.35 5.08
N GLU A 6 11.85 0.85 6.32
CA GLU A 6 10.95 0.35 7.36
C GLU A 6 9.47 0.60 7.02
N ASN A 7 9.15 1.79 6.50
CA ASN A 7 7.80 2.12 6.05
C ASN A 7 7.41 1.29 4.84
N LEU A 8 8.35 1.02 3.92
CA LEU A 8 8.15 0.13 2.78
C LEU A 8 7.86 -1.31 3.23
N ALA A 9 8.65 -1.86 4.15
CA ALA A 9 8.46 -3.21 4.67
C ALA A 9 7.13 -3.35 5.45
N THR A 10 6.74 -2.31 6.16
CA THR A 10 5.46 -2.24 6.87
C THR A 10 4.29 -2.23 5.89
N LEU A 11 4.38 -1.43 4.82
CA LEU A 11 3.37 -1.40 3.75
C LEU A 11 3.26 -2.72 3.00
N ALA A 12 4.37 -3.37 2.67
CA ALA A 12 4.38 -4.70 2.06
C ALA A 12 3.61 -5.71 2.93
N ASN A 13 3.85 -5.70 4.24
CA ASN A 13 3.15 -6.58 5.19
C ASN A 13 1.65 -6.30 5.22
N TYR A 14 1.23 -5.03 5.28
CA TYR A 14 -0.20 -4.69 5.27
C TYR A 14 -0.87 -5.05 3.92
N LEU A 15 -0.18 -4.84 2.80
CA LEU A 15 -0.67 -5.27 1.48
C LEU A 15 -0.78 -6.80 1.39
N GLN A 16 0.11 -7.54 2.05
CA GLN A 16 -0.02 -8.99 2.13
C GLN A 16 -1.22 -9.41 3.01
N GLN A 17 -1.49 -8.66 4.08
CA GLN A 17 -2.66 -8.89 4.94
C GLN A 17 -3.99 -8.59 4.25
N THR A 18 -4.05 -7.65 3.28
CA THR A 18 -5.29 -7.43 2.51
C THR A 18 -5.64 -8.60 1.58
N LEU A 19 -4.66 -9.43 1.24
CA LEU A 19 -4.84 -10.65 0.45
C LEU A 19 -5.27 -11.86 1.31
N ASN A 20 -5.28 -11.73 2.64
CA ASN A 20 -5.67 -12.81 3.54
C ASN A 20 -7.20 -13.04 3.45
N PRO A 21 -7.66 -14.30 3.35
CA PRO A 21 -9.09 -14.63 3.37
C PRO A 21 -9.79 -14.30 4.71
N ASP A 22 -9.04 -14.15 5.80
CA ASP A 22 -9.61 -13.80 7.10
C ASP A 22 -10.03 -12.32 7.14
N THR A 23 -11.32 -12.08 7.35
CA THR A 23 -11.90 -10.73 7.42
C THR A 23 -11.35 -9.92 8.59
N ASN A 24 -10.94 -10.59 9.67
CA ASN A 24 -10.36 -9.95 10.86
C ASN A 24 -8.95 -9.42 10.61
N VAL A 25 -8.24 -9.96 9.62
CA VAL A 25 -6.90 -9.50 9.22
C VAL A 25 -7.00 -8.50 8.07
N ARG A 26 -7.93 -8.74 7.14
CA ARG A 26 -8.12 -7.90 5.96
C ARG A 26 -8.67 -6.49 6.30
N ARG A 27 -9.73 -6.39 7.11
CA ARG A 27 -10.34 -5.08 7.43
C ARG A 27 -9.40 -4.11 8.12
N PRO A 28 -8.63 -4.52 9.16
CA PRO A 28 -7.66 -3.62 9.79
C PRO A 28 -6.58 -3.16 8.82
N ALA A 29 -6.10 -4.05 7.93
CA ALA A 29 -5.10 -3.70 6.93
C ALA A 29 -5.63 -2.67 5.92
N GLU A 30 -6.85 -2.85 5.41
CA GLU A 30 -7.51 -1.87 4.54
C GLU A 30 -7.68 -0.51 5.25
N LYS A 31 -8.13 -0.51 6.51
CA LYS A 31 -8.31 0.72 7.28
C LYS A 31 -6.98 1.42 7.59
N PHE A 32 -5.93 0.65 7.84
CA PHE A 32 -4.59 1.20 8.00
C PHE A 32 -4.11 1.85 6.71
N LEU A 33 -4.26 1.18 5.56
CA LEU A 33 -3.93 1.72 4.23
C LEU A 33 -4.66 3.04 3.97
N GLU A 34 -5.97 3.12 4.24
CA GLU A 34 -6.73 4.37 4.11
C GLU A 34 -6.23 5.48 5.04
N SER A 35 -5.83 5.14 6.27
CA SER A 35 -5.27 6.13 7.20
C SER A 35 -3.91 6.66 6.75
N VAL A 36 -3.12 5.82 6.06
CA VAL A 36 -1.80 6.22 5.57
C VAL A 36 -1.84 6.93 4.23
N GLU A 37 -2.92 6.79 3.45
CA GLU A 37 -3.14 7.50 2.18
C GLU A 37 -3.09 9.03 2.32
N VAL A 38 -3.45 9.57 3.49
CA VAL A 38 -3.44 11.03 3.76
C VAL A 38 -2.02 11.58 3.98
N ASN A 39 -1.03 10.71 4.15
CA ASN A 39 0.34 11.14 4.40
C ASN A 39 1.03 11.63 3.12
N GLN A 40 1.73 12.76 3.23
CA GLN A 40 2.69 13.21 2.22
C GLN A 40 3.69 12.08 1.90
N ASN A 41 3.95 11.90 0.60
CA ASN A 41 4.83 10.87 0.00
C ASN A 41 4.30 9.43 -0.03
N TYR A 42 3.07 9.16 0.41
CA TYR A 42 2.48 7.81 0.32
C TYR A 42 2.51 7.25 -1.12
N ALA A 43 2.09 8.06 -2.09
CA ALA A 43 2.12 7.72 -3.52
C ALA A 43 3.51 7.28 -4.02
N ILE A 44 4.56 8.00 -3.60
CA ILE A 44 5.95 7.71 -3.98
C ILE A 44 6.42 6.41 -3.34
N LEU A 45 6.02 6.18 -2.08
CA LEU A 45 6.35 4.98 -1.33
C LEU A 45 5.74 3.73 -1.98
N VAL A 46 4.47 3.81 -2.41
CA VAL A 46 3.80 2.71 -3.11
C VAL A 46 4.44 2.46 -4.49
N LEU A 47 4.84 3.51 -5.22
CA LEU A 47 5.56 3.37 -6.49
C LEU A 47 6.91 2.68 -6.33
N HIS A 48 7.71 3.05 -5.31
CA HIS A 48 8.96 2.35 -5.00
C HIS A 48 8.73 0.87 -4.69
N LEU A 49 7.62 0.54 -4.03
CA LEU A 49 7.27 -0.85 -3.72
C LEU A 49 6.92 -1.67 -4.98
N ILE A 50 6.29 -1.03 -5.97
CA ILE A 50 5.98 -1.66 -7.28
C ILE A 50 7.24 -1.88 -8.11
N ASP A 51 8.21 -0.98 -8.01
CA ASP A 51 9.47 -1.02 -8.77
C ASP A 51 10.48 -2.03 -8.21
N LYS A 52 10.45 -2.31 -6.89
CA LYS A 52 11.33 -3.33 -6.28
C LYS A 52 10.99 -4.73 -6.79
N GLU A 53 11.82 -5.24 -7.70
CA GLU A 53 11.71 -6.60 -8.25
C GLU A 53 11.95 -7.71 -7.21
N THR A 54 12.57 -7.39 -6.07
CA THR A 54 12.77 -8.31 -4.94
C THR A 54 11.49 -8.62 -4.18
N VAL A 55 10.41 -7.87 -4.41
CA VAL A 55 9.10 -8.05 -3.78
C VAL A 55 8.26 -8.99 -4.64
N ASP A 56 7.53 -9.91 -3.99
CA ASP A 56 6.65 -10.86 -4.66
C ASP A 56 5.65 -10.16 -5.60
N LEU A 57 5.41 -10.75 -6.78
CA LEU A 57 4.52 -10.20 -7.79
C LEU A 57 3.12 -9.90 -7.23
N THR A 58 2.63 -10.73 -6.31
CA THR A 58 1.31 -10.56 -5.69
C THR A 58 1.25 -9.27 -4.86
N ILE A 59 2.31 -8.97 -4.12
CA ILE A 59 2.42 -7.74 -3.32
C ILE A 59 2.57 -6.52 -4.25
N ARG A 60 3.33 -6.64 -5.34
CA ARG A 60 3.48 -5.58 -6.35
C ARG A 60 2.13 -5.25 -7.03
N VAL A 61 1.33 -6.26 -7.34
CA VAL A 61 -0.03 -6.07 -7.89
C VAL A 61 -0.95 -5.42 -6.84
N ALA A 62 -0.91 -5.86 -5.59
CA ALA A 62 -1.69 -5.25 -4.51
C ALA A 62 -1.32 -3.76 -4.32
N ALA A 63 -0.02 -3.44 -4.39
CA ALA A 63 0.48 -2.07 -4.35
C ALA A 63 -0.04 -1.22 -5.53
N ALA A 64 -0.02 -1.76 -6.75
CA ALA A 64 -0.58 -1.07 -7.92
C ALA A 64 -2.08 -0.80 -7.79
N ILE A 65 -2.84 -1.72 -7.20
CA ILE A 65 -4.27 -1.52 -6.91
C ILE A 65 -4.47 -0.42 -5.85
N ALA A 66 -3.67 -0.45 -4.77
CA ALA A 66 -3.71 0.59 -3.73
C ALA A 66 -3.38 1.97 -4.32
N PHE A 67 -2.37 2.06 -5.19
CA PHE A 67 -2.00 3.29 -5.89
C PHE A 67 -3.12 3.82 -6.80
N LYS A 68 -3.76 2.94 -7.59
CA LYS A 68 -4.93 3.31 -8.41
C LYS A 68 -6.06 3.89 -7.54
N ASN A 69 -6.35 3.25 -6.41
CA ASN A 69 -7.40 3.70 -5.50
C ASN A 69 -7.05 5.05 -4.86
N PHE A 70 -5.79 5.24 -4.48
CA PHE A 70 -5.29 6.52 -3.98
C PHE A 70 -5.51 7.65 -5.00
N ILE A 71 -5.13 7.47 -6.27
CA ILE A 71 -5.35 8.48 -7.32
C ILE A 71 -6.84 8.78 -7.47
N LYS A 72 -7.69 7.74 -7.54
CA LYS A 72 -9.14 7.91 -7.68
C LYS A 72 -9.76 8.74 -6.56
N ARG A 73 -9.21 8.67 -5.33
CA ARG A 73 -9.71 9.39 -4.15
C ARG A 73 -9.12 10.79 -3.97
N ASN A 74 -7.86 10.98 -4.38
CA ASN A 74 -7.09 12.18 -4.05
C ASN A 74 -6.75 13.06 -5.26
N TRP A 75 -7.18 12.68 -6.47
CA TRP A 75 -7.05 13.52 -7.66
C TRP A 75 -8.32 14.35 -7.85
N PRO A 76 -8.34 15.64 -7.43
CA PRO A 76 -9.47 16.52 -7.74
C PRO A 76 -9.60 16.67 -9.26
N ILE A 77 -10.82 16.61 -9.76
CA ILE A 77 -11.18 16.90 -11.16
C ILE A 77 -11.17 18.40 -11.37
#